data_AF-A0A8J6DNE0-F1
#
_entry.id   AF-A0A8J6DNE0-F1
#
_cell.length_a   1.000
_cell.length_b   1.000
_cell.length_c   1.000
_cell.angle_alpha   90.00
_cell.angle_beta   90.00
_cell.angle_gamma   90.00
#
_symmetry.space_group_name_H-M   'P 1'
#
loop_
_entity.id
_entity.type
_entity.pdbx_description
1 polymer ?
#
loop_
_entity_poly.entity_id
_entity_poly.type
_entity_poly.pdbx_seq_one_letter_code
_entity_poly.pdbx_strand_id
1 'polypeptide(L)'
;MAAAGAEARGDVGWRAARLTVPPGKLPRSGKRARCARVGLGATRRYAASRPADTLAPKCAPRASPLLRPLTLLATRPVSCPQSPAPSTRGAGPVHPTALASTPFPRVEVLRVPWPDPRCPLDPRPHPAWSPSGDIRAAAAAPVSLDTLQELCRKEKLTCQSIGITKRNLNNYEVEYLCDYKVVKDMEYYLVKWKGWPDSTNTWEPLQNLKCPLLLQQFSKDKHNYLSQVKKGKAITLKDNNKALRPAIAKYIVKKAKQRIALQRWQDELNRKKNHKGMIFVENTVDLEGPPSDFFYINEYKPAPGISLVNEATFGCSCTDCFFEKCCPAEAGVLLAYNKNQQIKIPPGTPIYECNSRCQCGPDCPNRIVQKGTPYSLCIFRTSNGCGWGVKTLVKIKRMSFVMEYVGEVITSEEAERRGQLYDNKGITYLFDLDYESDEFTVDAARYGNCDPNLQVFNVFIDNLDTRLPRIALFSTRTISAGEELTFDYQMKGSGDVSSDSVDHSPAKKRVRTVCKCGAVTCRGYLN
;
A
#
# COMPACT_ATOMS: atom_id res chain seq x y z
N MET A 1 41.90 53.98 -2.82
CA MET A 1 43.21 53.52 -2.31
C MET A 1 43.02 52.20 -1.59
N ALA A 2 43.95 51.27 -1.81
CA ALA A 2 43.87 49.86 -1.54
C ALA A 2 44.30 49.44 -0.11
N ALA A 3 43.98 48.17 0.22
CA ALA A 3 44.63 47.20 1.12
C ALA A 3 43.59 46.54 2.05
N ALA A 4 43.10 45.31 1.83
CA ALA A 4 43.73 43.97 1.93
C ALA A 4 44.00 43.50 3.37
N GLY A 5 43.39 42.36 3.78
CA GLY A 5 43.72 41.68 5.04
C GLY A 5 42.73 40.62 5.57
N ALA A 6 42.78 39.40 4.99
CA ALA A 6 42.66 38.05 5.56
C ALA A 6 41.46 37.55 6.43
N GLU A 7 40.98 36.36 6.02
CA GLU A 7 40.13 35.37 6.70
C GLU A 7 40.69 34.81 8.03
N ALA A 8 39.80 34.35 8.92
CA ALA A 8 40.06 33.22 9.82
C ALA A 8 38.77 32.41 10.11
N ARG A 9 38.82 31.12 9.77
CA ARG A 9 37.86 30.06 10.13
C ARG A 9 38.15 29.53 11.54
N GLY A 10 37.11 29.15 12.29
CA GLY A 10 37.21 28.45 13.56
C GLY A 10 36.57 27.06 13.50
N ASP A 11 37.42 26.04 13.43
CA ASP A 11 37.12 24.61 13.52
C ASP A 11 37.49 24.15 14.94
N VAL A 12 36.60 23.47 15.68
CA VAL A 12 37.00 22.66 16.85
C VAL A 12 36.10 21.42 16.94
N GLY A 13 36.72 20.26 16.73
CA GLY A 13 36.08 18.95 16.70
C GLY A 13 35.94 18.24 18.05
N TRP A 14 35.22 17.12 18.02
CA TRP A 14 35.26 16.07 19.05
C TRP A 14 35.47 14.69 18.43
N ARG A 15 36.24 13.90 19.16
CA ARG A 15 37.03 12.73 18.74
C ARG A 15 36.20 11.45 18.61
N ALA A 16 36.58 10.64 17.62
CA ALA A 16 36.18 9.24 17.48
C ALA A 16 36.91 8.35 18.51
N ALA A 17 36.15 7.51 19.23
CA ALA A 17 36.70 6.42 20.03
C ALA A 17 36.80 5.16 19.15
N ARG A 18 38.02 4.72 18.87
CA ARG A 18 38.33 3.39 18.32
C ARG A 18 38.31 2.38 19.47
N LEU A 19 37.47 1.34 19.35
CA LEU A 19 37.61 0.12 20.13
C LEU A 19 38.47 -0.87 19.33
N THR A 20 39.72 -1.01 19.74
CA THR A 20 40.63 -2.09 19.36
C THR A 20 40.24 -3.37 20.11
N VAL A 21 39.96 -4.44 19.38
CA VAL A 21 39.80 -5.80 19.93
C VAL A 21 41.11 -6.58 19.69
N PRO A 22 41.71 -7.22 20.71
CA PRO A 22 42.96 -7.97 20.58
C PRO A 22 42.74 -9.37 19.95
N PRO A 23 43.80 -10.01 19.39
CA PRO A 23 43.68 -11.28 18.70
C PRO A 23 43.61 -12.44 19.70
N GLY A 24 42.47 -13.13 19.73
CA GLY A 24 42.27 -14.39 20.45
C GLY A 24 42.68 -15.59 19.59
N LYS A 25 43.61 -16.41 20.10
CA LYS A 25 44.11 -17.65 19.52
C LYS A 25 43.00 -18.71 19.37
N LEU A 26 42.85 -19.28 18.17
CA LEU A 26 42.10 -20.51 17.91
C LEU A 26 42.98 -21.75 18.22
N PRO A 27 42.44 -22.80 18.87
CA PRO A 27 43.11 -24.09 18.90
C PRO A 27 42.88 -24.86 17.60
N ARG A 28 43.96 -25.51 17.15
CA ARG A 28 44.01 -26.47 16.05
C ARG A 28 43.05 -27.64 16.30
N SER A 29 42.22 -27.97 15.32
CA SER A 29 41.95 -29.38 15.03
C SER A 29 41.82 -29.55 13.51
N GLY A 30 42.71 -30.37 12.97
CA GLY A 30 42.66 -30.75 11.56
C GLY A 30 41.68 -31.89 11.34
N LYS A 31 41.12 -31.94 10.13
CA LYS A 31 40.96 -33.18 9.37
C LYS A 31 40.81 -32.84 7.89
N ARG A 32 41.73 -33.42 7.11
CA ARG A 32 41.78 -33.46 5.65
C ARG A 32 40.62 -34.28 5.10
N ALA A 33 40.03 -33.83 3.99
CA ALA A 33 39.48 -34.69 2.93
C ALA A 33 39.39 -33.85 1.64
N ARG A 34 40.48 -33.84 0.85
CA ARG A 34 40.61 -34.46 -0.49
C ARG A 34 39.57 -34.02 -1.52
N CYS A 35 40.03 -33.16 -2.42
CA CYS A 35 39.54 -33.02 -3.78
C CYS A 35 39.55 -34.38 -4.50
N ALA A 36 38.50 -34.64 -5.29
CA ALA A 36 38.58 -35.46 -6.48
C ALA A 36 38.26 -34.57 -7.69
N ARG A 37 39.31 -34.32 -8.47
CA ARG A 37 39.27 -33.77 -9.83
C ARG A 37 38.98 -34.95 -10.76
N VAL A 38 37.97 -34.85 -11.61
CA VAL A 38 37.95 -35.57 -12.89
C VAL A 38 37.71 -34.51 -13.95
N GLY A 39 38.72 -34.27 -14.77
CA GLY A 39 38.62 -33.55 -16.03
C GLY A 39 38.62 -34.54 -17.19
N LEU A 40 38.42 -33.97 -18.38
CA LEU A 40 38.36 -34.51 -19.76
C LEU A 40 36.94 -34.24 -20.31
N GLY A 41 36.73 -33.52 -21.40
CA GLY A 41 37.59 -33.01 -22.46
C GLY A 41 36.74 -32.87 -23.73
N ALA A 42 37.32 -32.24 -24.76
CA ALA A 42 36.85 -32.17 -26.16
C ALA A 42 35.89 -31.03 -26.57
N THR A 43 36.54 -29.95 -26.98
CA THR A 43 36.31 -29.10 -28.17
C THR A 43 35.47 -29.67 -29.32
N ARG A 44 34.65 -28.80 -29.95
CA ARG A 44 34.60 -28.65 -31.43
C ARG A 44 34.04 -27.29 -31.86
N ARG A 45 34.78 -26.62 -32.74
CA ARG A 45 34.43 -25.43 -33.52
C ARG A 45 33.70 -25.85 -34.81
N TYR A 46 32.72 -25.07 -35.25
CA TYR A 46 32.29 -24.86 -36.65
C TYR A 46 31.70 -23.43 -36.68
N ALA A 47 32.35 -22.42 -37.25
CA ALA A 47 32.53 -22.09 -38.67
C ALA A 47 31.23 -21.59 -39.36
N ALA A 48 31.37 -20.40 -39.94
CA ALA A 48 30.36 -19.49 -40.49
C ALA A 48 29.65 -19.98 -41.77
N SER A 49 28.49 -19.37 -42.05
CA SER A 49 28.05 -19.06 -43.42
C SER A 49 26.93 -18.01 -43.44
N ARG A 50 27.21 -16.83 -44.04
CA ARG A 50 26.23 -15.96 -44.73
C ARG A 50 26.07 -16.46 -46.17
N PRO A 51 24.97 -16.12 -46.87
CA PRO A 51 25.06 -15.11 -47.95
C PRO A 51 23.81 -14.17 -48.07
N ALA A 52 24.03 -12.89 -48.45
CA ALA A 52 23.62 -12.22 -49.71
C ALA A 52 22.15 -11.71 -49.74
N ASP A 53 21.92 -10.39 -49.62
CA ASP A 53 21.75 -9.40 -50.71
C ASP A 53 20.48 -9.61 -51.56
N THR A 54 19.50 -8.69 -51.49
CA THR A 54 19.15 -7.74 -52.59
C THR A 54 17.83 -6.97 -52.39
N LEU A 55 17.89 -5.69 -52.79
CA LEU A 55 16.86 -4.86 -53.49
C LEU A 55 15.76 -4.13 -52.70
N ALA A 56 15.97 -2.80 -52.61
CA ALA A 56 14.93 -1.76 -52.56
C ALA A 56 14.34 -1.49 -53.97
N PRO A 57 13.20 -0.78 -54.04
CA PRO A 57 13.24 0.48 -54.80
C PRO A 57 12.53 1.66 -54.13
N LYS A 58 13.03 2.84 -54.50
CA LYS A 58 12.53 4.20 -54.20
C LYS A 58 11.26 4.53 -54.98
N CYS A 59 10.41 5.40 -54.45
CA CYS A 59 9.75 6.47 -55.21
C CYS A 59 9.18 7.57 -54.29
N ALA A 60 9.59 8.81 -54.55
CA ALA A 60 8.95 10.07 -54.15
C ALA A 60 8.83 10.92 -55.43
N PRO A 61 7.87 11.88 -55.52
CA PRO A 61 8.23 13.31 -55.42
C PRO A 61 7.14 14.18 -54.73
N ARG A 62 7.50 15.09 -53.81
CA ARG A 62 7.64 16.57 -53.93
C ARG A 62 6.45 17.34 -54.54
N ALA A 63 5.87 18.27 -53.75
CA ALA A 63 5.84 19.71 -54.04
C ALA A 63 5.29 20.55 -52.86
N SER A 64 6.06 21.56 -52.44
CA SER A 64 5.62 22.84 -51.86
C SER A 64 5.95 23.94 -52.88
N PRO A 65 5.37 25.16 -52.87
CA PRO A 65 6.04 26.28 -52.16
C PRO A 65 5.17 27.48 -51.63
N LEU A 66 5.67 28.13 -50.54
CA LEU A 66 5.84 29.60 -50.29
C LEU A 66 4.58 30.51 -50.05
N LEU A 67 4.53 31.62 -49.27
CA LEU A 67 5.44 32.45 -48.43
C LEU A 67 4.61 33.52 -47.61
N ARG A 68 4.84 33.65 -46.27
CA ARG A 68 5.08 34.83 -45.36
C ARG A 68 4.27 36.20 -45.45
N PRO A 69 4.39 37.18 -44.50
CA PRO A 69 4.48 37.21 -43.01
C PRO A 69 3.77 38.45 -42.28
N LEU A 70 4.02 38.62 -40.95
CA LEU A 70 3.88 39.81 -40.03
C LEU A 70 2.45 40.09 -39.44
N THR A 71 2.20 40.45 -38.16
CA THR A 71 2.91 41.30 -37.16
C THR A 71 2.40 41.05 -35.71
N LEU A 72 3.20 41.51 -34.72
CA LEU A 72 3.01 41.56 -33.25
C LEU A 72 1.67 42.12 -32.71
N LEU A 73 1.27 41.69 -31.51
CA LEU A 73 1.16 42.56 -30.32
C LEU A 73 0.94 41.76 -29.02
N ALA A 74 1.61 42.21 -27.96
CA ALA A 74 1.56 41.71 -26.59
C ALA A 74 0.50 42.47 -25.77
N THR A 75 -0.06 41.83 -24.74
CA THR A 75 -0.36 42.47 -23.43
C THR A 75 -0.55 41.43 -22.31
N ARG A 76 -0.36 41.93 -21.09
CA ARG A 76 -0.01 41.28 -19.81
C ARG A 76 -1.24 40.88 -18.94
N PRO A 77 -1.02 40.18 -17.80
CA PRO A 77 -2.06 39.57 -16.97
C PRO A 77 -2.62 40.54 -15.91
N VAL A 78 -3.82 40.23 -15.39
CA VAL A 78 -4.44 40.90 -14.23
C VAL A 78 -4.66 39.90 -13.11
N SER A 79 -4.25 40.33 -11.91
CA SER A 79 -4.32 39.65 -10.62
C SER A 79 -5.19 40.44 -9.62
N CYS A 80 -5.55 39.77 -8.50
CA CYS A 80 -6.09 40.28 -7.22
C CYS A 80 -7.64 40.44 -7.11
N PRO A 81 -8.26 40.38 -5.90
CA PRO A 81 -7.66 40.75 -4.59
C PRO A 81 -7.97 39.87 -3.36
N GLN A 82 -7.07 40.00 -2.37
CA GLN A 82 -7.24 39.67 -0.95
C GLN A 82 -7.92 40.84 -0.22
N SER A 83 -8.72 40.52 0.81
CA SER A 83 -9.41 41.48 1.70
C SER A 83 -8.71 41.63 3.06
N PRO A 84 -8.90 42.76 3.76
CA PRO A 84 -7.92 43.31 4.72
C PRO A 84 -8.25 43.06 6.20
N ALA A 85 -7.23 43.24 7.04
CA ALA A 85 -7.30 43.35 8.50
C ALA A 85 -7.45 44.82 8.97
N PRO A 86 -7.95 45.08 10.20
CA PRO A 86 -7.78 46.37 10.85
C PRO A 86 -6.92 46.34 12.13
N SER A 87 -6.40 47.52 12.47
CA SER A 87 -5.37 47.84 13.47
C SER A 87 -5.90 48.36 14.83
N THR A 88 -5.22 47.95 15.91
CA THR A 88 -4.89 48.59 17.22
C THR A 88 -5.63 49.83 17.77
N ARG A 89 -6.02 49.80 19.06
CA ARG A 89 -5.82 50.86 20.10
C ARG A 89 -6.22 50.42 21.53
N GLY A 90 -5.40 50.77 22.54
CA GLY A 90 -5.83 51.26 23.87
C GLY A 90 -5.85 50.32 25.08
N ALA A 91 -5.12 50.68 26.16
CA ALA A 91 -4.94 49.96 27.44
C ALA A 91 -6.00 50.29 28.53
N GLY A 92 -6.09 49.44 29.58
CA GLY A 92 -7.07 49.40 30.71
C GLY A 92 -6.97 50.53 31.77
N PRO A 93 -7.25 50.33 33.10
CA PRO A 93 -7.66 49.14 33.89
C PRO A 93 -8.82 49.35 34.92
N VAL A 94 -9.57 48.32 35.38
CA VAL A 94 -10.28 48.31 36.71
C VAL A 94 -10.60 46.86 37.19
N HIS A 95 -10.41 46.56 38.49
CA HIS A 95 -10.89 45.38 39.25
C HIS A 95 -12.17 45.73 40.07
N PRO A 96 -12.76 44.87 40.93
CA PRO A 96 -13.45 43.60 40.71
C PRO A 96 -14.92 43.63 41.25
N THR A 97 -15.85 42.84 40.70
CA THR A 97 -17.11 42.52 41.43
C THR A 97 -17.82 41.27 40.89
N ALA A 98 -18.61 40.65 41.78
CA ALA A 98 -19.15 39.30 41.73
C ALA A 98 -20.55 39.17 41.08
N LEU A 99 -20.92 37.90 40.86
CA LEU A 99 -22.29 37.32 40.76
C LEU A 99 -23.16 37.69 39.53
N ALA A 100 -23.48 36.69 38.70
CA ALA A 100 -24.82 36.07 38.64
C ALA A 100 -25.04 35.30 37.32
N SER A 101 -25.72 34.16 37.48
CA SER A 101 -26.24 33.24 36.47
C SER A 101 -27.30 33.85 35.54
N THR A 102 -27.23 33.58 34.23
CA THR A 102 -28.39 33.44 33.32
C THR A 102 -28.00 32.69 32.02
N PRO A 103 -28.97 32.04 31.31
CA PRO A 103 -28.71 31.04 30.28
C PRO A 103 -28.74 31.59 28.83
N PHE A 104 -28.06 30.90 27.91
CA PHE A 104 -28.10 31.11 26.44
C PHE A 104 -29.13 30.19 25.74
N PRO A 105 -29.52 30.46 24.48
CA PRO A 105 -30.91 30.38 24.03
C PRO A 105 -31.32 29.05 23.37
N ARG A 106 -32.65 28.84 23.35
CA ARG A 106 -33.38 27.79 22.63
C ARG A 106 -33.13 27.87 21.12
N VAL A 107 -32.84 26.71 20.52
CA VAL A 107 -33.03 26.46 19.09
C VAL A 107 -34.43 25.88 18.90
N GLU A 108 -35.27 26.54 18.10
CA GLU A 108 -36.57 26.02 17.67
C GLU A 108 -36.38 24.86 16.68
N VAL A 109 -36.95 23.71 17.00
CA VAL A 109 -37.08 22.58 16.08
C VAL A 109 -38.54 22.50 15.64
N LEU A 110 -38.78 22.77 14.36
CA LEU A 110 -40.06 22.58 13.69
C LEU A 110 -40.51 21.12 13.83
N ARG A 111 -41.65 20.89 14.51
CA ARG A 111 -42.31 19.59 14.59
C ARG A 111 -43.11 19.34 13.32
N VAL A 112 -42.81 18.25 12.62
CA VAL A 112 -43.71 17.64 11.64
C VAL A 112 -44.54 16.58 12.38
N PRO A 113 -45.88 16.60 12.34
CA PRO A 113 -46.70 15.66 13.12
C PRO A 113 -46.74 14.27 12.45
N TRP A 114 -46.58 13.23 13.26
CA TRP A 114 -46.87 11.83 12.90
C TRP A 114 -48.39 11.57 12.98
N PRO A 115 -48.99 10.76 12.08
CA PRO A 115 -50.41 10.47 12.12
C PRO A 115 -50.77 9.46 13.23
N ASP A 116 -51.89 9.73 13.91
CA ASP A 116 -52.51 8.93 14.98
C ASP A 116 -53.15 7.63 14.42
N PRO A 117 -52.92 6.45 15.01
CA PRO A 117 -53.55 5.22 14.57
C PRO A 117 -54.85 4.98 15.35
N ARG A 118 -56.01 5.27 14.73
CA ARG A 118 -57.33 4.69 15.05
C ARG A 118 -58.41 5.26 14.13
N CYS A 119 -58.87 4.48 13.14
CA CYS A 119 -60.30 4.31 12.80
C CYS A 119 -60.50 3.38 11.58
N PRO A 120 -61.67 2.72 11.47
CA PRO A 120 -61.87 1.47 10.73
C PRO A 120 -62.38 1.65 9.29
N LEU A 121 -62.32 0.53 8.56
CA LEU A 121 -62.66 0.29 7.15
C LEU A 121 -64.05 0.78 6.71
N ASP A 122 -64.13 1.38 5.52
CA ASP A 122 -65.31 1.38 4.63
C ASP A 122 -64.85 1.41 3.14
N PRO A 123 -65.40 0.59 2.22
CA PRO A 123 -64.91 0.47 0.84
C PRO A 123 -65.84 1.15 -0.18
N ARG A 124 -65.30 1.95 -1.11
CA ARG A 124 -65.66 2.08 -2.57
C ARG A 124 -65.02 3.32 -3.23
N PRO A 125 -64.95 3.43 -4.59
CA PRO A 125 -63.71 3.77 -5.29
C PRO A 125 -63.68 5.04 -6.16
N HIS A 126 -62.45 5.41 -6.58
CA HIS A 126 -62.00 6.24 -7.73
C HIS A 126 -62.07 7.78 -7.62
N PRO A 127 -61.27 8.57 -8.41
CA PRO A 127 -60.41 8.20 -9.55
C PRO A 127 -58.94 8.70 -9.51
N ALA A 128 -58.19 8.24 -10.51
CA ALA A 128 -56.76 8.34 -10.74
C ALA A 128 -56.17 9.76 -10.79
N TRP A 129 -54.97 9.91 -10.24
CA TRP A 129 -54.03 10.98 -10.57
C TRP A 129 -52.67 10.37 -10.94
N SER A 130 -52.24 10.62 -12.18
CA SER A 130 -50.97 10.20 -12.77
C SER A 130 -49.79 10.97 -12.17
N PRO A 131 -48.64 10.35 -11.86
CA PRO A 131 -47.47 11.09 -11.41
C PRO A 131 -46.62 11.52 -12.60
N SER A 132 -46.54 12.83 -12.85
CA SER A 132 -45.47 13.46 -13.63
C SER A 132 -44.74 14.40 -12.69
N GLY A 133 -43.53 14.04 -12.26
CA GLY A 133 -42.75 14.88 -11.35
C GLY A 133 -41.67 14.08 -10.62
N ASP A 134 -40.55 13.86 -11.32
CA ASP A 134 -39.31 13.34 -10.74
C ASP A 134 -38.79 14.27 -9.64
N ILE A 135 -39.11 13.97 -8.39
CA ILE A 135 -38.33 14.43 -7.25
C ILE A 135 -37.25 13.36 -7.02
N ARG A 136 -36.03 13.64 -7.50
CA ARG A 136 -34.84 12.91 -7.09
C ARG A 136 -34.68 13.07 -5.57
N ALA A 137 -35.19 12.11 -4.81
CA ALA A 137 -34.81 11.93 -3.42
C ALA A 137 -33.31 11.67 -3.39
N ALA A 138 -32.54 12.60 -2.83
CA ALA A 138 -31.16 12.34 -2.47
C ALA A 138 -31.19 11.16 -1.49
N ALA A 139 -30.70 10.00 -1.93
CA ALA A 139 -30.59 8.82 -1.09
C ALA A 139 -29.61 9.14 0.04
N ALA A 140 -30.13 9.54 1.21
CA ALA A 140 -29.36 9.57 2.42
C ALA A 140 -28.85 8.15 2.66
N ALA A 141 -27.53 8.00 2.82
CA ALA A 141 -26.93 6.70 3.11
C ALA A 141 -27.65 6.08 4.33
N PRO A 142 -28.04 4.79 4.29
CA PRO A 142 -28.72 4.17 5.40
C PRO A 142 -27.84 4.27 6.65
N VAL A 143 -28.39 4.86 7.71
CA VAL A 143 -27.73 4.98 9.00
C VAL A 143 -27.46 3.58 9.54
N SER A 144 -26.23 3.31 9.99
CA SER A 144 -25.86 1.98 10.48
C SER A 144 -26.69 1.59 11.71
N LEU A 145 -26.94 0.29 11.90
CA LEU A 145 -27.65 -0.23 13.08
C LEU A 145 -26.98 0.24 14.39
N ASP A 146 -25.65 0.25 14.43
CA ASP A 146 -24.86 0.75 15.57
C ASP A 146 -25.19 2.21 15.88
N THR A 147 -25.25 3.06 14.84
CA THR A 147 -25.59 4.48 15.00
C THR A 147 -27.01 4.67 15.52
N LEU A 148 -27.97 3.88 15.05
CA LEU A 148 -29.35 3.94 15.55
C LEU A 148 -29.44 3.50 17.02
N GLN A 149 -28.73 2.43 17.38
CA GLN A 149 -28.64 1.96 18.75
C GLN A 149 -27.99 3.01 19.68
N GLU A 150 -26.93 3.69 19.23
CA GLU A 150 -26.28 4.78 19.97
C GLU A 150 -27.22 5.97 20.20
N LEU A 151 -27.95 6.39 19.16
CA LEU A 151 -28.95 7.47 19.29
C LEU A 151 -30.06 7.10 20.28
N CYS A 152 -30.56 5.87 20.26
CA CYS A 152 -31.54 5.41 21.25
C CYS A 152 -30.99 5.47 22.68
N ARG A 153 -29.73 5.06 22.91
CA ARG A 153 -29.11 5.15 24.25
C ARG A 153 -28.87 6.60 24.69
N LYS A 154 -28.56 7.50 23.74
CA LYS A 154 -28.40 8.94 23.99
C LYS A 154 -29.71 9.58 24.42
N GLU A 155 -30.79 9.30 23.69
CA GLU A 155 -32.13 9.84 23.96
C GLU A 155 -32.91 9.04 25.02
N LYS A 156 -32.26 8.03 25.64
CA LYS A 156 -32.86 7.13 26.64
C LYS A 156 -34.14 6.42 26.15
N LEU A 157 -34.17 6.09 24.86
CA LEU A 157 -35.27 5.40 24.19
C LEU A 157 -35.03 3.89 24.13
N THR A 158 -36.10 3.11 24.29
CA THR A 158 -36.07 1.65 24.07
C THR A 158 -36.69 1.31 22.73
N CYS A 159 -36.03 0.44 21.96
CA CYS A 159 -36.50 0.00 20.66
C CYS A 159 -36.10 -1.48 20.46
N GLN A 160 -37.09 -2.38 20.60
CA GLN A 160 -36.87 -3.83 20.51
C GLN A 160 -36.42 -4.27 19.11
N SER A 161 -36.89 -3.62 18.04
CA SER A 161 -36.53 -3.96 16.65
C SER A 161 -35.05 -3.75 16.35
N ILE A 162 -34.37 -2.88 17.10
CA ILE A 162 -32.91 -2.67 17.01
C ILE A 162 -32.17 -3.22 18.23
N GLY A 163 -32.83 -4.00 19.09
CA GLY A 163 -32.20 -4.66 20.25
C GLY A 163 -31.95 -3.79 21.49
N ILE A 164 -32.51 -2.58 21.57
CA ILE A 164 -32.41 -1.71 22.76
C ILE A 164 -33.59 -1.95 23.70
N THR A 165 -33.30 -2.43 24.89
CA THR A 165 -34.27 -2.75 25.95
C THR A 165 -33.95 -1.96 27.22
N LYS A 166 -34.88 -1.90 28.17
CA LYS A 166 -34.62 -1.29 29.48
C LYS A 166 -33.39 -1.88 30.20
N ARG A 167 -33.07 -3.16 29.94
CA ARG A 167 -31.96 -3.88 30.59
C ARG A 167 -30.59 -3.50 30.06
N ASN A 168 -30.49 -3.09 28.79
CA ASN A 168 -29.21 -2.75 28.13
C ASN A 168 -29.13 -1.27 27.71
N LEU A 169 -30.09 -0.45 28.14
CA LEU A 169 -30.17 0.97 27.82
C LEU A 169 -28.93 1.76 28.28
N ASN A 170 -28.28 1.29 29.34
CA ASN A 170 -27.06 1.87 29.89
C ASN A 170 -25.79 1.09 29.50
N ASN A 171 -25.89 0.15 28.55
CA ASN A 171 -24.71 -0.55 28.04
C ASN A 171 -24.13 0.25 26.88
N TYR A 172 -22.92 0.76 27.06
CA TYR A 172 -22.21 1.53 26.04
C TYR A 172 -21.02 0.75 25.52
N GLU A 173 -20.69 0.93 24.25
CA GLU A 173 -19.56 0.27 23.63
C GLU A 173 -18.26 1.04 23.89
N VAL A 174 -17.25 0.32 24.37
CA VAL A 174 -15.90 0.87 24.58
C VAL A 174 -15.17 0.88 23.24
N GLU A 175 -14.73 2.04 22.79
CA GLU A 175 -13.89 2.17 21.58
C GLU A 175 -12.44 1.77 21.90
N TYR A 176 -11.87 2.32 22.98
CA TYR A 176 -10.57 1.94 23.53
C TYR A 176 -10.37 2.48 24.95
N LEU A 177 -9.34 1.97 25.62
CA LEU A 177 -8.93 2.41 26.96
C LEU A 177 -7.79 3.42 26.85
N CYS A 178 -7.93 4.56 27.50
CA CYS A 178 -7.03 5.71 27.40
C CYS A 178 -5.97 5.73 28.49
N ASP A 179 -6.36 5.39 29.73
CA ASP A 179 -5.54 5.60 30.92
C ASP A 179 -5.93 4.62 32.05
N TYR A 180 -5.11 4.58 33.10
CA TYR A 180 -5.25 3.68 34.25
C TYR A 180 -4.82 4.36 35.56
N LYS A 181 -5.59 4.11 36.62
CA LYS A 181 -5.22 4.51 37.99
C LYS A 181 -5.79 3.53 39.03
N VAL A 182 -5.17 3.52 40.20
CA VAL A 182 -5.63 2.77 41.38
C VAL A 182 -5.99 3.76 42.48
N VAL A 183 -7.22 3.68 42.98
CA VAL A 183 -7.74 4.50 44.08
C VAL A 183 -8.34 3.58 45.12
N LYS A 184 -7.83 3.62 46.36
CA LYS A 184 -8.29 2.74 47.47
C LYS A 184 -8.34 1.25 47.07
N ASP A 185 -7.26 0.77 46.47
CA ASP A 185 -7.10 -0.62 45.97
C ASP A 185 -8.11 -1.07 44.90
N MET A 186 -8.86 -0.13 44.31
CA MET A 186 -9.72 -0.37 43.16
C MET A 186 -9.09 0.18 41.88
N GLU A 187 -9.12 -0.63 40.83
CA GLU A 187 -8.60 -0.27 39.51
C GLU A 187 -9.66 0.48 38.70
N TYR A 188 -9.26 1.61 38.12
CA TYR A 188 -10.06 2.41 37.21
C TYR A 188 -9.36 2.60 35.88
N TYR A 189 -10.14 2.58 34.80
CA TYR A 189 -9.67 2.87 33.46
C TYR A 189 -10.42 4.07 32.89
N LEU A 190 -9.70 4.96 32.19
CA LEU A 190 -10.34 6.03 31.44
C LEU A 190 -10.82 5.46 30.11
N VAL A 191 -12.13 5.51 29.88
CA VAL A 191 -12.78 4.89 28.72
C VAL A 191 -13.02 5.93 27.64
N LYS A 192 -12.61 5.61 26.40
CA LYS A 192 -13.15 6.27 25.20
C LYS A 192 -14.39 5.50 24.73
N TRP A 193 -15.55 6.15 24.78
CA TRP A 193 -16.82 5.59 24.31
C TRP A 193 -16.96 5.70 22.79
N LYS A 194 -17.39 4.63 22.13
CA LYS A 194 -17.58 4.61 20.67
C LYS A 194 -18.71 5.57 20.27
N GLY A 195 -18.48 6.38 19.23
CA GLY A 195 -19.46 7.36 18.75
C GLY A 195 -19.52 8.68 19.53
N TRP A 196 -18.83 8.80 20.66
CA TRP A 196 -18.88 10.00 21.52
C TRP A 196 -17.59 10.83 21.47
N PRO A 197 -17.64 12.16 21.73
CA PRO A 197 -16.43 12.99 21.77
C PRO A 197 -15.57 12.70 23.01
N ASP A 198 -14.27 13.00 22.92
CA ASP A 198 -13.29 12.77 24.01
C ASP A 198 -13.66 13.48 25.33
N SER A 199 -14.50 14.53 25.27
CA SER A 199 -15.03 15.23 26.45
C SER A 199 -15.97 14.39 27.31
N THR A 200 -16.50 13.29 26.77
CA THR A 200 -17.39 12.36 27.48
C THR A 200 -16.66 11.17 28.08
N ASN A 201 -15.33 11.10 27.97
CA ASN A 201 -14.56 10.01 28.54
C ASN A 201 -14.73 9.97 30.06
N THR A 202 -15.07 8.80 30.60
CA THR A 202 -15.29 8.61 32.03
C THR A 202 -14.33 7.57 32.61
N TRP A 203 -14.06 7.69 33.91
CA TRP A 203 -13.29 6.70 34.66
C TRP A 203 -14.22 5.59 35.13
N GLU A 204 -14.03 4.39 34.60
CA GLU A 204 -14.85 3.22 34.94
C GLU A 204 -14.03 2.23 35.77
N PRO A 205 -14.61 1.68 36.86
CA PRO A 205 -13.97 0.61 37.62
C PRO A 205 -13.91 -0.67 36.78
N LEU A 206 -12.89 -1.51 37.02
CA LEU A 206 -12.70 -2.77 36.29
C LEU A 206 -13.95 -3.66 36.24
N GLN A 207 -14.76 -3.68 37.32
CA GLN A 207 -15.97 -4.52 37.37
C GLN A 207 -17.01 -4.15 36.31
N ASN A 208 -17.04 -2.88 35.88
CA ASN A 208 -17.97 -2.38 34.85
C ASN A 208 -17.52 -2.74 33.43
N LEU A 209 -16.24 -3.04 33.22
CA LEU A 209 -15.67 -3.25 31.88
C LEU A 209 -15.87 -4.69 31.40
N LYS A 210 -16.79 -4.89 30.46
CA LYS A 210 -17.05 -6.18 29.81
C LYS A 210 -16.35 -6.31 28.45
N CYS A 211 -15.09 -5.87 28.38
CA CYS A 211 -14.28 -5.83 27.15
C CYS A 211 -12.91 -6.51 27.34
N PRO A 212 -12.86 -7.84 27.56
CA PRO A 212 -11.63 -8.56 27.90
C PRO A 212 -10.51 -8.38 26.87
N LEU A 213 -10.86 -8.31 25.58
CA LEU A 213 -9.88 -8.08 24.51
C LEU A 213 -9.23 -6.69 24.59
N LEU A 214 -9.99 -5.64 24.92
CA LEU A 214 -9.45 -4.29 25.07
C LEU A 214 -8.59 -4.17 26.33
N LEU A 215 -8.97 -4.83 27.43
CA LEU A 215 -8.18 -4.90 28.65
C LEU A 215 -6.85 -5.64 28.42
N GLN A 216 -6.89 -6.77 27.70
CA GLN A 216 -5.68 -7.51 27.30
C GLN A 216 -4.80 -6.65 26.39
N GLN A 217 -5.40 -5.94 25.44
CA GLN A 217 -4.68 -5.06 24.51
C GLN A 217 -3.99 -3.89 25.23
N PHE A 218 -4.70 -3.25 26.15
CA PHE A 218 -4.16 -2.18 26.99
C PHE A 218 -2.96 -2.68 27.82
N SER A 219 -3.12 -3.85 28.45
CA SER A 219 -2.07 -4.47 29.25
C SER A 219 -0.83 -4.80 28.41
N LYS A 220 -1.03 -5.34 27.20
CA LYS A 220 0.04 -5.63 26.24
C LYS A 220 0.77 -4.35 25.81
N ASP A 221 0.05 -3.27 25.54
CA ASP A 221 0.65 -2.00 25.11
C ASP A 221 1.47 -1.35 26.23
N LYS A 222 0.93 -1.35 27.44
CA LYS A 222 1.63 -0.90 28.65
C LYS A 222 2.93 -1.70 28.83
N HIS A 223 2.85 -3.02 28.77
CA HIS A 223 4.02 -3.90 28.91
C HIS A 223 5.06 -3.65 27.81
N ASN A 224 4.63 -3.57 26.55
CA ASN A 224 5.52 -3.33 25.40
C ASN A 224 6.27 -2.00 25.55
N TYR A 225 5.57 -0.91 25.89
CA TYR A 225 6.20 0.38 26.10
C TYR A 225 7.24 0.34 27.22
N LEU A 226 6.89 -0.26 28.37
CA LEU A 226 7.81 -0.39 29.50
C LEU A 226 9.04 -1.23 29.14
N SER A 227 8.87 -2.30 28.36
CA SER A 227 9.97 -3.16 27.91
C SER A 227 10.95 -2.41 26.99
N GLN A 228 10.44 -1.54 26.12
CA GLN A 228 11.27 -0.73 25.21
C GLN A 228 12.07 0.33 25.97
N VAL A 229 11.45 1.00 26.95
CA VAL A 229 12.11 2.00 27.78
C VAL A 229 13.24 1.39 28.63
N LYS A 230 13.02 0.18 29.18
CA LYS A 230 14.04 -0.54 29.96
C LYS A 230 15.26 -0.97 29.11
N LYS A 231 15.06 -1.33 27.84
CA LYS A 231 16.17 -1.67 26.92
C LYS A 231 17.02 -0.45 26.55
N GLY A 232 16.45 0.75 26.57
CA GLY A 232 17.14 1.99 26.19
C GLY A 232 17.84 2.72 27.34
N LYS A 233 17.58 2.38 28.61
CA LYS A 233 18.19 3.02 29.79
C LYS A 233 18.35 2.03 30.95
N ALA A 234 19.54 2.00 31.57
CA ALA A 234 19.81 1.34 32.85
C ALA A 234 19.17 2.11 34.04
N ILE A 235 17.85 2.35 33.99
CA ILE A 235 17.12 3.06 35.05
C ILE A 235 16.13 2.09 35.70
N THR A 236 16.33 1.86 37.00
CA THR A 236 15.34 1.31 37.92
C THR A 236 14.20 2.31 38.09
N LEU A 237 13.24 2.27 37.17
CA LEU A 237 11.98 2.99 37.31
C LEU A 237 11.22 2.38 38.51
N LYS A 238 11.22 3.07 39.67
CA LYS A 238 10.24 2.80 40.72
C LYS A 238 8.85 3.12 40.15
N ASP A 239 8.11 2.09 39.77
CA ASP A 239 6.70 2.21 39.35
C ASP A 239 5.86 2.48 40.61
N ASN A 240 5.36 3.70 40.76
CA ASN A 240 4.24 3.93 41.65
C ASN A 240 2.98 3.39 40.95
N ASN A 241 2.48 2.25 41.41
CA ASN A 241 1.30 1.56 40.85
C ASN A 241 -0.03 2.37 40.91
N LYS A 242 -0.03 3.59 41.46
CA LYS A 242 -1.24 4.39 41.66
C LYS A 242 -1.77 5.06 40.39
N ALA A 243 -0.93 5.41 39.43
CA ALA A 243 -1.37 6.08 38.20
C ALA A 243 -0.39 5.84 37.04
N LEU A 244 -0.92 5.80 35.82
CA LEU A 244 -0.11 5.69 34.62
C LEU A 244 0.65 7.01 34.37
N ARG A 245 1.89 6.91 33.90
CA ARG A 245 2.66 8.10 33.50
C ARG A 245 2.05 8.72 32.23
N PRO A 246 2.00 10.06 32.09
CA PRO A 246 1.41 10.72 30.92
C PRO A 246 1.99 10.26 29.57
N ALA A 247 3.29 9.95 29.52
CA ALA A 247 3.94 9.45 28.31
C ALA A 247 3.41 8.07 27.87
N ILE A 248 3.11 7.18 28.83
CA ILE A 248 2.55 5.86 28.55
C ILE A 248 1.09 5.99 28.12
N ALA A 249 0.29 6.81 28.82
CA ALA A 249 -1.10 7.08 28.44
C ALA A 249 -1.19 7.62 27.00
N LYS A 250 -0.35 8.60 26.66
CA LYS A 250 -0.27 9.15 25.29
C LYS A 250 0.11 8.09 24.25
N TYR A 251 1.03 7.18 24.58
CA TYR A 251 1.39 6.07 23.70
C TYR A 251 0.23 5.10 23.49
N ILE A 252 -0.46 4.70 24.56
CA ILE A 252 -1.61 3.79 24.50
C ILE A 252 -2.72 4.37 23.61
N VAL A 253 -3.08 5.64 23.82
CA VAL A 253 -4.09 6.32 22.99
C VAL A 253 -3.67 6.34 21.52
N LYS A 254 -2.41 6.67 21.22
CA LYS A 254 -1.89 6.63 19.84
C LYS A 254 -1.98 5.22 19.23
N LYS A 255 -1.59 4.19 19.98
CA LYS A 255 -1.62 2.80 19.52
C LYS A 255 -3.06 2.31 19.28
N ALA A 256 -4.00 2.70 20.14
CA ALA A 256 -5.43 2.42 19.95
C ALA A 256 -5.99 3.08 18.68
N LYS A 257 -5.75 4.39 18.50
CA LYS A 257 -6.16 5.13 17.29
C LYS A 257 -5.53 4.53 16.02
N GLN A 258 -4.27 4.12 16.09
CA GLN A 258 -3.59 3.44 14.98
C GLN A 258 -4.31 2.14 14.60
N ARG A 259 -4.69 1.28 15.56
CA ARG A 259 -5.41 0.03 15.25
C ARG A 259 -6.73 0.28 14.53
N ILE A 260 -7.49 1.27 14.98
CA ILE A 260 -8.76 1.66 14.34
C ILE A 260 -8.51 2.14 12.91
N ALA A 261 -7.49 2.96 12.70
CA ALA A 261 -7.12 3.44 11.37
C ALA A 261 -6.68 2.29 10.44
N LEU A 262 -5.86 1.36 10.93
CA LEU A 262 -5.42 0.18 10.16
C LEU A 262 -6.59 -0.76 9.84
N GLN A 263 -7.53 -0.94 10.76
CA GLN A 263 -8.73 -1.74 10.50
C GLN A 263 -9.58 -1.11 9.40
N ARG A 264 -9.84 0.19 9.46
CA ARG A 264 -10.58 0.91 8.41
C ARG A 264 -9.89 0.80 7.04
N TRP A 265 -8.56 0.89 7.03
CA TRP A 265 -7.79 0.72 5.80
C TRP A 265 -7.90 -0.71 5.25
N GLN A 266 -7.80 -1.72 6.12
CA GLN A 266 -8.04 -3.12 5.73
C GLN A 266 -9.43 -3.32 5.12
N ASP A 267 -10.47 -2.74 5.73
CA ASP A 267 -11.84 -2.85 5.24
C ASP A 267 -12.00 -2.16 3.87
N GLU A 268 -11.36 -1.00 3.68
CA GLU A 268 -11.32 -0.31 2.39
C GLU A 268 -10.62 -1.14 1.30
N LEU A 269 -9.46 -1.74 1.61
CA LEU A 269 -8.73 -2.61 0.68
C LEU A 269 -9.60 -3.80 0.25
N ASN A 270 -10.27 -4.45 1.20
CA ASN A 270 -11.12 -5.60 0.89
C ASN A 270 -12.42 -5.23 0.16
N ARG A 271 -12.90 -3.99 0.29
CA ARG A 271 -14.01 -3.48 -0.53
C ARG A 271 -13.58 -3.18 -1.96
N LYS A 272 -12.34 -2.76 -2.18
CA LYS A 272 -11.80 -2.39 -3.50
C LYS A 272 -11.26 -3.57 -4.30
N LYS A 273 -10.75 -4.62 -3.65
CA LYS A 273 -10.20 -5.79 -4.34
C LYS A 273 -11.26 -6.53 -5.16
N ASN A 274 -10.87 -7.05 -6.32
CA ASN A 274 -11.73 -7.89 -7.16
C ASN A 274 -11.31 -9.38 -7.17
N HIS A 275 -10.26 -9.76 -6.44
CA HIS A 275 -9.77 -11.13 -6.36
C HIS A 275 -10.27 -11.89 -5.11
N LYS A 276 -10.12 -13.21 -5.12
CA LYS A 276 -10.63 -14.10 -4.07
C LYS A 276 -9.92 -13.92 -2.72
N GLY A 277 -8.58 -13.84 -2.74
CA GLY A 277 -7.77 -13.71 -1.52
C GLY A 277 -8.15 -12.48 -0.68
N MET A 278 -8.10 -12.59 0.66
CA MET A 278 -8.34 -11.46 1.56
C MET A 278 -7.05 -10.68 1.80
N ILE A 279 -7.16 -9.36 2.00
CA ILE A 279 -6.03 -8.49 2.34
C ILE A 279 -6.13 -8.13 3.82
N PHE A 280 -5.12 -8.46 4.60
CA PHE A 280 -5.01 -8.11 6.02
C PHE A 280 -3.98 -7.01 6.23
N VAL A 281 -4.12 -6.25 7.31
CA VAL A 281 -3.18 -5.20 7.68
C VAL A 281 -2.78 -5.36 9.15
N GLU A 282 -1.49 -5.40 9.44
CA GLU A 282 -0.99 -5.43 10.82
C GLU A 282 0.20 -4.50 11.05
N ASN A 283 0.25 -3.85 12.21
CA ASN A 283 1.45 -3.14 12.67
C ASN A 283 1.71 -3.40 14.15
N THR A 284 2.66 -4.29 14.42
CA THR A 284 3.10 -4.67 15.77
C THR A 284 4.45 -4.03 16.15
N VAL A 285 5.06 -3.24 15.25
CA VAL A 285 6.43 -2.73 15.38
C VAL A 285 6.45 -1.29 15.87
N ASP A 286 5.72 -0.39 15.21
CA ASP A 286 5.77 1.05 15.48
C ASP A 286 4.34 1.66 15.51
N LEU A 287 4.26 2.99 15.45
CA LEU A 287 3.00 3.75 15.47
C LEU A 287 2.55 4.22 14.07
N GLU A 288 3.15 3.71 13.00
CA GLU A 288 2.80 4.11 11.63
C GLU A 288 1.38 3.66 11.26
N GLY A 289 0.55 4.61 10.84
CA GLY A 289 -0.81 4.34 10.38
C GLY A 289 -0.87 3.95 8.89
N PRO A 290 -2.08 3.91 8.31
CA PRO A 290 -2.25 3.75 6.87
C PRO A 290 -1.45 4.81 6.08
N PRO A 291 -0.83 4.44 4.95
CA PRO A 291 -0.19 5.40 4.07
C PRO A 291 -1.22 6.40 3.53
N SER A 292 -0.90 7.70 3.57
CA SER A 292 -1.84 8.78 3.21
C SER A 292 -2.04 8.96 1.70
N ASP A 293 -1.10 8.48 0.88
CA ASP A 293 -1.07 8.69 -0.58
C ASP A 293 -0.92 7.34 -1.31
N PHE A 294 -1.80 6.40 -0.94
CA PHE A 294 -1.85 5.07 -1.55
C PHE A 294 -3.28 4.74 -1.95
N PHE A 295 -3.48 4.46 -3.23
CA PHE A 295 -4.77 4.12 -3.78
C PHE A 295 -4.70 2.71 -4.38
N TYR A 296 -5.43 1.78 -3.79
CA TYR A 296 -5.50 0.41 -4.28
C TYR A 296 -6.21 0.35 -5.64
N ILE A 297 -5.57 -0.27 -6.62
CA ILE A 297 -6.08 -0.55 -7.97
C ILE A 297 -5.91 -2.05 -8.26
N ASN A 298 -6.80 -2.61 -9.08
CA ASN A 298 -6.76 -4.04 -9.43
C ASN A 298 -6.05 -4.32 -10.76
N GLU A 299 -6.00 -3.32 -11.64
CA GLU A 299 -5.49 -3.40 -13.00
C GLU A 299 -4.65 -2.16 -13.30
N TYR A 300 -3.92 -2.17 -14.40
CA TYR A 300 -3.14 -1.03 -14.84
C TYR A 300 -4.01 0.22 -15.03
N LYS A 301 -3.47 1.35 -14.61
CA LYS A 301 -4.06 2.67 -14.84
C LYS A 301 -3.21 3.40 -15.89
N PRO A 302 -3.64 3.50 -17.16
CA PRO A 302 -2.86 4.21 -18.15
C PRO A 302 -2.87 5.71 -17.88
N ALA A 303 -1.73 6.37 -18.08
CA ALA A 303 -1.64 7.82 -18.10
C ALA A 303 -2.34 8.42 -19.34
N PRO A 304 -2.72 9.71 -19.32
CA PRO A 304 -3.31 10.37 -20.48
C PRO A 304 -2.42 10.23 -21.72
N GLY A 305 -2.99 9.77 -22.82
CA GLY A 305 -2.27 9.53 -24.08
C GLY A 305 -1.77 8.10 -24.29
N ILE A 306 -1.84 7.24 -23.27
CA ILE A 306 -1.51 5.81 -23.38
C ILE A 306 -2.82 5.01 -23.48
N SER A 307 -2.94 4.19 -24.52
CA SER A 307 -4.11 3.34 -24.73
C SER A 307 -3.76 1.87 -24.45
N LEU A 308 -4.36 1.30 -23.41
CA LEU A 308 -4.34 -0.15 -23.19
C LEU A 308 -5.43 -0.76 -24.07
N VAL A 309 -5.01 -1.54 -25.08
CA VAL A 309 -5.97 -2.25 -25.93
C VAL A 309 -6.48 -3.46 -25.15
N ASN A 310 -7.71 -3.36 -24.63
CA ASN A 310 -8.38 -4.47 -23.93
C ASN A 310 -9.20 -5.36 -24.87
N GLU A 311 -8.99 -5.24 -26.18
CA GLU A 311 -9.67 -6.05 -27.18
C GLU A 311 -8.67 -7.01 -27.84
N ALA A 312 -8.76 -8.29 -27.48
CA ALA A 312 -8.02 -9.33 -28.18
C ALA A 312 -8.35 -9.32 -29.67
N THR A 313 -7.35 -9.45 -30.55
CA THR A 313 -7.59 -9.50 -32.00
C THR A 313 -8.13 -10.87 -32.43
N PHE A 314 -7.63 -11.94 -31.82
CA PHE A 314 -7.98 -13.33 -32.09
C PHE A 314 -7.99 -14.17 -30.81
N GLY A 315 -8.64 -15.33 -30.86
CA GLY A 315 -8.68 -16.29 -29.77
C GLY A 315 -8.75 -17.72 -30.31
N CYS A 316 -8.48 -18.71 -29.45
CA CYS A 316 -8.51 -20.10 -29.87
C CYS A 316 -9.94 -20.67 -29.95
N SER A 317 -10.12 -21.68 -30.80
CA SER A 317 -11.34 -22.47 -30.94
C SER A 317 -11.25 -23.85 -30.28
N CYS A 318 -10.28 -24.04 -29.37
CA CYS A 318 -10.00 -25.34 -28.75
C CYS A 318 -11.17 -25.86 -27.91
N THR A 319 -11.35 -27.18 -27.93
CA THR A 319 -12.22 -27.87 -26.95
C THR A 319 -11.44 -28.21 -25.67
N ASP A 320 -10.17 -28.58 -25.80
CA ASP A 320 -9.23 -28.79 -24.71
C ASP A 320 -7.92 -28.02 -24.94
N CYS A 321 -7.84 -26.84 -24.32
CA CYS A 321 -6.68 -25.94 -24.42
C CYS A 321 -5.39 -26.53 -23.83
N PHE A 322 -5.43 -27.66 -23.11
CA PHE A 322 -4.24 -28.27 -22.52
C PHE A 322 -3.48 -29.16 -23.53
N PHE A 323 -4.20 -29.81 -24.45
CA PHE A 323 -3.62 -30.78 -25.39
C PHE A 323 -3.62 -30.28 -26.84
N GLU A 324 -4.52 -29.36 -27.19
CA GLU A 324 -4.61 -28.81 -28.54
C GLU A 324 -3.59 -27.67 -28.79
N LYS A 325 -3.41 -27.31 -30.06
CA LYS A 325 -2.69 -26.09 -30.44
C LYS A 325 -3.51 -24.86 -30.05
N CYS A 326 -3.11 -24.21 -28.96
CA CYS A 326 -3.83 -23.09 -28.34
C CYS A 326 -3.07 -21.75 -28.53
N CYS A 327 -3.54 -20.68 -27.89
CA CYS A 327 -2.95 -19.33 -27.95
C CYS A 327 -1.42 -19.27 -27.79
N PRO A 328 -0.78 -20.02 -26.85
CA PRO A 328 0.68 -20.05 -26.76
C PRO A 328 1.34 -20.53 -28.05
N ALA A 329 0.78 -21.57 -28.68
CA ALA A 329 1.33 -22.15 -29.90
C ALA A 329 1.23 -21.18 -31.09
N GLU A 330 0.16 -20.39 -31.16
CA GLU A 330 0.01 -19.31 -32.15
C GLU A 330 1.06 -18.22 -31.98
N ALA A 331 1.39 -17.89 -30.72
CA ALA A 331 2.48 -16.97 -30.38
C ALA A 331 3.88 -17.60 -30.48
N GLY A 332 4.00 -18.85 -30.95
CA GLY A 332 5.29 -19.54 -31.11
C GLY A 332 5.94 -19.99 -29.79
N VAL A 333 5.20 -20.02 -28.68
CA VAL A 333 5.69 -20.41 -27.35
C VAL A 333 4.95 -21.61 -26.76
N LEU A 334 5.54 -22.21 -25.73
CA LEU A 334 4.93 -23.35 -25.05
C LEU A 334 3.85 -22.90 -24.06
N LEU A 335 2.83 -23.74 -23.85
CA LEU A 335 1.85 -23.56 -22.78
C LEU A 335 2.57 -23.39 -21.42
N ALA A 336 2.32 -22.28 -20.74
CA ALA A 336 3.06 -21.90 -19.54
C ALA A 336 2.79 -22.83 -18.34
N TYR A 337 1.60 -23.43 -18.26
CA TYR A 337 1.11 -24.10 -17.06
C TYR A 337 1.05 -25.62 -17.21
N ASN A 338 1.24 -26.32 -16.08
CA ASN A 338 0.94 -27.74 -15.95
C ASN A 338 -0.50 -27.97 -15.41
N LYS A 339 -0.92 -29.23 -15.30
CA LYS A 339 -2.25 -29.62 -14.78
C LYS A 339 -2.52 -29.16 -13.33
N ASN A 340 -1.47 -28.84 -12.59
CA ASN A 340 -1.55 -28.35 -11.21
C ASN A 340 -1.52 -26.82 -11.12
N GLN A 341 -1.70 -26.10 -12.23
CA GLN A 341 -1.68 -24.64 -12.31
C GLN A 341 -0.32 -24.04 -11.90
N GLN A 342 0.75 -24.80 -12.12
CA GLN A 342 2.11 -24.35 -11.85
C GLN A 342 2.82 -24.00 -13.15
N ILE A 343 3.62 -22.94 -13.12
CA ILE A 343 4.44 -22.54 -14.25
C ILE A 343 5.55 -23.56 -14.51
N LYS A 344 5.76 -23.91 -15.77
CA LYS A 344 6.78 -24.87 -16.23
C LYS A 344 7.76 -24.30 -17.25
N ILE A 345 7.51 -23.09 -17.75
CA ILE A 345 8.42 -22.37 -18.65
C ILE A 345 9.51 -21.64 -17.85
N PRO A 346 10.72 -21.49 -18.40
CA PRO A 346 11.80 -20.78 -17.72
C PRO A 346 11.55 -19.26 -17.67
N PRO A 347 12.15 -18.54 -16.70
CA PRO A 347 12.14 -17.08 -16.69
C PRO A 347 12.61 -16.49 -18.02
N GLY A 348 12.02 -15.36 -18.43
CA GLY A 348 12.26 -14.72 -19.72
C GLY A 348 11.38 -15.25 -20.86
N THR A 349 10.70 -16.39 -20.69
CA THR A 349 9.67 -16.84 -21.65
C THR A 349 8.33 -16.17 -21.33
N PRO A 350 7.65 -15.53 -22.31
CA PRO A 350 6.36 -14.87 -22.07
C PRO A 350 5.23 -15.89 -21.89
N ILE A 351 4.21 -15.48 -21.16
CA ILE A 351 2.97 -16.24 -20.96
C ILE A 351 1.89 -15.66 -21.87
N TYR A 352 1.33 -16.49 -22.76
CA TYR A 352 0.14 -16.15 -23.54
C TYR A 352 -1.06 -16.94 -23.01
N GLU A 353 -1.90 -16.29 -22.21
CA GLU A 353 -3.14 -16.90 -21.72
C GLU A 353 -4.25 -16.86 -22.78
N CYS A 354 -5.27 -17.69 -22.59
CA CYS A 354 -6.52 -17.52 -23.34
C CYS A 354 -7.20 -16.21 -22.93
N ASN A 355 -7.88 -15.59 -23.88
CA ASN A 355 -8.41 -14.23 -23.77
C ASN A 355 -9.93 -14.18 -24.00
N SER A 356 -10.50 -12.98 -24.03
CA SER A 356 -11.95 -12.78 -24.21
C SER A 356 -12.51 -13.30 -25.55
N ARG A 357 -11.68 -13.48 -26.58
CA ARG A 357 -12.09 -14.04 -27.88
C ARG A 357 -11.94 -15.57 -28.00
N CYS A 358 -11.41 -16.23 -26.98
CA CYS A 358 -11.27 -17.68 -26.98
C CYS A 358 -12.60 -18.37 -26.62
N GLN A 359 -12.90 -19.49 -27.26
CA GLN A 359 -14.13 -20.27 -27.00
C GLN A 359 -14.13 -21.00 -25.65
N CYS A 360 -12.96 -21.15 -25.01
CA CYS A 360 -12.83 -21.82 -23.73
C CYS A 360 -13.36 -20.98 -22.56
N GLY A 361 -14.05 -21.63 -21.62
CA GLY A 361 -14.61 -21.01 -20.43
C GLY A 361 -13.59 -20.59 -19.36
N PRO A 362 -14.06 -20.09 -18.20
CA PRO A 362 -13.21 -19.58 -17.12
C PRO A 362 -12.33 -20.66 -16.47
N ASP A 363 -12.75 -21.92 -16.49
CA ASP A 363 -12.00 -23.05 -15.92
C ASP A 363 -10.88 -23.55 -16.83
N CYS A 364 -10.66 -22.91 -17.99
CA CYS A 364 -9.56 -23.22 -18.89
C CYS A 364 -8.21 -23.27 -18.12
N PRO A 365 -7.39 -24.31 -18.34
CA PRO A 365 -6.09 -24.44 -17.69
C PRO A 365 -5.07 -23.37 -18.14
N ASN A 366 -5.36 -22.66 -19.23
CA ASN A 366 -4.59 -21.51 -19.72
C ASN A 366 -5.20 -20.15 -19.31
N ARG A 367 -5.94 -20.11 -18.19
CA ARG A 367 -6.46 -18.89 -17.55
C ARG A 367 -6.12 -18.93 -16.06
N ILE A 368 -4.95 -18.41 -15.66
CA ILE A 368 -4.44 -18.46 -14.28
C ILE A 368 -4.30 -17.04 -13.73
N VAL A 369 -3.54 -16.18 -14.39
CA VAL A 369 -3.26 -14.80 -13.94
C VAL A 369 -4.56 -13.99 -13.92
N GLN A 370 -5.37 -14.11 -14.97
CA GLN A 370 -6.65 -13.41 -15.06
C GLN A 370 -7.70 -13.83 -14.02
N LYS A 371 -7.49 -14.93 -13.27
CA LYS A 371 -8.36 -15.32 -12.14
C LYS A 371 -8.08 -14.49 -10.89
N GLY A 372 -6.99 -13.72 -10.87
CA GLY A 372 -6.56 -12.91 -9.74
C GLY A 372 -6.02 -13.72 -8.57
N THR A 373 -5.47 -13.00 -7.59
CA THR A 373 -4.80 -13.57 -6.41
C THR A 373 -5.71 -14.52 -5.61
N PRO A 374 -5.36 -15.82 -5.50
CA PRO A 374 -6.18 -16.79 -4.77
C PRO A 374 -5.87 -16.84 -3.27
N TYR A 375 -4.74 -16.27 -2.84
CA TYR A 375 -4.23 -16.39 -1.48
C TYR A 375 -4.58 -15.18 -0.62
N SER A 376 -4.87 -15.43 0.66
CA SER A 376 -4.98 -14.35 1.65
C SER A 376 -3.59 -13.84 2.01
N LEU A 377 -3.38 -12.55 1.87
CA LEU A 377 -2.11 -11.86 2.09
C LEU A 377 -2.25 -10.84 3.21
N CYS A 378 -1.14 -10.48 3.84
CA CYS A 378 -1.09 -9.52 4.93
C CYS A 378 -0.01 -8.47 4.67
N ILE A 379 -0.43 -7.21 4.58
CA ILE A 379 0.45 -6.06 4.64
C ILE A 379 0.86 -5.87 6.09
N PHE A 380 2.15 -6.00 6.37
CA PHE A 380 2.67 -5.97 7.74
C PHE A 380 3.82 -4.97 7.87
N ARG A 381 3.97 -4.39 9.06
CA ARG A 381 5.12 -3.55 9.36
C ARG A 381 6.35 -4.40 9.66
N THR A 382 7.42 -4.23 8.88
CA THR A 382 8.70 -4.92 9.07
C THR A 382 9.42 -4.40 10.32
N SER A 383 10.18 -5.27 10.99
CA SER A 383 10.90 -4.94 12.24
C SER A 383 12.32 -4.40 12.01
N ASN A 384 12.87 -4.55 10.80
CA ASN A 384 14.23 -4.17 10.42
C ASN A 384 14.32 -2.76 9.81
N GLY A 385 13.22 -2.00 9.80
CA GLY A 385 13.15 -0.66 9.23
C GLY A 385 13.02 -0.63 7.71
N CYS A 386 12.55 -1.72 7.09
CA CYS A 386 12.14 -1.78 5.69
C CYS A 386 10.70 -1.27 5.47
N GLY A 387 10.08 -0.60 6.45
CA GLY A 387 8.73 -0.08 6.29
C GLY A 387 7.66 -1.18 6.21
N TRP A 388 6.74 -1.05 5.26
CA TRP A 388 5.68 -2.04 5.02
C TRP A 388 6.17 -3.15 4.09
N GLY A 389 5.82 -4.40 4.40
CA GLY A 389 6.05 -5.56 3.57
C GLY A 389 4.77 -6.37 3.38
N VAL A 390 4.82 -7.42 2.57
CA VAL A 390 3.69 -8.33 2.33
C VAL A 390 4.10 -9.74 2.73
N LYS A 391 3.25 -10.45 3.46
CA LYS A 391 3.44 -11.87 3.78
C LYS A 391 2.20 -12.67 3.40
N THR A 392 2.38 -13.95 3.08
CA THR A 392 1.24 -14.86 2.86
C THR A 392 0.70 -15.38 4.19
N LEU A 393 -0.63 -15.57 4.30
CA LEU A 393 -1.23 -16.23 5.47
C LEU A 393 -1.41 -17.73 5.28
N VAL A 394 -1.15 -18.24 4.08
CA VAL A 394 -1.29 -19.64 3.71
C VAL A 394 -0.04 -20.14 3.02
N LYS A 395 0.17 -21.46 3.01
CA LYS A 395 1.25 -22.07 2.25
C LYS A 395 1.02 -21.86 0.75
N ILE A 396 2.03 -21.39 0.03
CA ILE A 396 2.02 -21.27 -1.43
C ILE A 396 2.96 -22.34 -1.99
N LYS A 397 2.46 -23.14 -2.94
CA LYS A 397 3.28 -24.16 -3.62
C LYS A 397 4.34 -23.48 -4.49
N ARG A 398 5.43 -24.18 -4.80
CA ARG A 398 6.40 -23.69 -5.79
C ARG A 398 5.75 -23.48 -7.16
N MET A 399 6.29 -22.55 -7.93
CA MET A 399 5.87 -22.26 -9.30
C MET A 399 4.39 -21.88 -9.42
N SER A 400 3.81 -21.26 -8.40
CA SER A 400 2.39 -20.86 -8.38
C SER A 400 2.24 -19.37 -8.55
N PHE A 401 1.22 -18.95 -9.30
CA PHE A 401 0.85 -17.54 -9.44
C PHE A 401 0.47 -16.95 -8.07
N VAL A 402 1.01 -15.79 -7.71
CA VAL A 402 0.78 -15.14 -6.42
C VAL A 402 -0.03 -13.85 -6.58
N MET A 403 0.46 -12.90 -7.37
CA MET A 403 -0.20 -11.62 -7.64
C MET A 403 0.39 -10.96 -8.88
N GLU A 404 -0.25 -9.90 -9.36
CA GLU A 404 0.31 -9.03 -10.40
C GLU A 404 0.96 -7.79 -9.79
N TYR A 405 1.95 -7.26 -10.49
CA TYR A 405 2.52 -5.96 -10.19
C TYR A 405 1.78 -4.91 -11.01
N VAL A 406 0.96 -4.10 -10.34
CA VAL A 406 0.08 -3.11 -10.98
C VAL A 406 0.40 -1.70 -10.51
N GLY A 407 0.23 -0.73 -11.40
CA GLY A 407 0.52 0.68 -11.12
C GLY A 407 -0.03 1.58 -12.22
N GLU A 408 0.37 2.84 -12.16
CA GLU A 408 0.20 3.74 -13.30
C GLU A 408 1.20 3.35 -14.40
N VAL A 409 0.71 3.20 -15.63
CA VAL A 409 1.56 2.98 -16.80
C VAL A 409 1.90 4.35 -17.37
N ILE A 410 3.18 4.69 -17.34
CA ILE A 410 3.74 5.96 -17.81
C ILE A 410 4.82 5.71 -18.86
N THR A 411 5.16 6.73 -19.66
CA THR A 411 6.31 6.66 -20.56
C THR A 411 7.61 6.69 -19.78
N SER A 412 8.68 6.14 -20.34
CA SER A 412 10.01 6.15 -19.72
C SER A 412 10.55 7.57 -19.48
N GLU A 413 10.20 8.53 -20.35
CA GLU A 413 10.51 9.95 -20.14
C GLU A 413 9.82 10.51 -18.88
N GLU A 414 8.54 10.20 -18.69
CA GLU A 414 7.80 10.60 -17.48
C GLU A 414 8.33 9.89 -16.24
N ALA A 415 8.72 8.62 -16.36
CA ALA A 415 9.36 7.86 -15.30
C ALA A 415 10.69 8.49 -14.88
N GLU A 416 11.55 8.89 -15.84
CA GLU A 416 12.80 9.59 -15.55
C GLU A 416 12.55 10.93 -14.86
N ARG A 417 11.59 11.72 -15.38
CA ARG A 417 11.20 13.01 -14.79
C ARG A 417 10.71 12.85 -13.34
N ARG A 418 9.90 11.82 -13.05
CA ARG A 418 9.45 11.49 -11.68
C ARG A 418 10.57 10.92 -10.82
N GLY A 419 11.44 10.09 -11.38
CA GLY A 419 12.58 9.48 -10.71
C GLY A 419 13.52 10.52 -10.10
N GLN A 420 13.78 11.63 -10.81
CA GLN A 420 14.56 12.75 -10.28
C GLN A 420 13.95 13.37 -9.01
N LEU A 421 12.62 13.38 -8.90
CA LEU A 421 11.92 13.85 -7.70
C LEU A 421 11.93 12.80 -6.58
N TYR A 422 11.84 11.52 -6.93
CA TYR A 422 11.77 10.43 -5.97
C TYR A 422 13.12 10.07 -5.34
N ASP A 423 14.22 10.24 -6.09
CA ASP A 423 15.59 10.09 -5.58
C ASP A 423 15.84 10.99 -4.36
N ASN A 424 15.30 12.21 -4.36
CA ASN A 424 15.39 13.14 -3.23
C ASN A 424 14.61 12.67 -1.99
N LYS A 425 13.63 11.78 -2.17
CA LYS A 425 12.81 11.18 -1.10
C LYS A 425 13.23 9.75 -0.74
N GLY A 426 14.24 9.19 -1.44
CA GLY A 426 14.68 7.80 -1.27
C GLY A 426 13.60 6.78 -1.62
N ILE A 427 12.71 7.14 -2.54
CA ILE A 427 11.58 6.34 -3.00
C ILE A 427 11.89 5.95 -4.45
N THR A 428 11.88 4.67 -4.80
CA THR A 428 11.91 4.25 -6.21
C THR A 428 10.93 3.09 -6.37
N TYR A 429 9.98 3.29 -7.25
CA TYR A 429 8.80 2.46 -7.47
C TYR A 429 8.67 2.05 -8.94
N LEU A 430 9.61 2.52 -9.77
CA LEU A 430 9.65 2.32 -11.20
C LEU A 430 10.05 0.87 -11.51
N PHE A 431 9.24 0.22 -12.33
CA PHE A 431 9.48 -1.08 -12.92
C PHE A 431 9.38 -0.90 -14.44
N ASP A 432 10.52 -0.93 -15.13
CA ASP A 432 10.57 -0.73 -16.57
C ASP A 432 9.96 -1.94 -17.29
N LEU A 433 9.12 -1.70 -18.30
CA LEU A 433 8.46 -2.74 -19.10
C LEU A 433 9.37 -3.19 -20.27
N ASP A 434 10.62 -3.53 -19.94
CA ASP A 434 11.73 -3.73 -20.88
C ASP A 434 11.77 -5.08 -21.60
N TYR A 435 10.61 -5.74 -21.78
CA TYR A 435 10.55 -7.06 -22.42
C TYR A 435 11.05 -7.03 -23.86
N GLU A 436 10.47 -6.15 -24.68
CA GLU A 436 10.88 -5.92 -26.08
C GLU A 436 11.15 -4.45 -26.39
N SER A 437 10.75 -3.53 -25.50
CA SER A 437 10.85 -2.08 -25.70
C SER A 437 11.08 -1.36 -24.37
N ASP A 438 11.85 -0.28 -24.39
CA ASP A 438 12.14 0.60 -23.26
C ASP A 438 11.19 1.81 -23.18
N GLU A 439 9.98 1.73 -23.76
CA GLU A 439 9.06 2.87 -23.91
C GLU A 439 8.22 3.18 -22.65
N PHE A 440 7.95 2.18 -21.81
CA PHE A 440 7.01 2.30 -20.69
C PHE A 440 7.56 1.77 -19.36
N THR A 441 7.04 2.31 -18.26
CA THR A 441 7.39 1.94 -16.88
C THR A 441 6.13 1.89 -16.00
N VAL A 442 6.06 0.92 -15.09
CA VAL A 442 5.02 0.80 -14.05
C VAL A 442 5.55 1.36 -12.74
N ASP A 443 4.81 2.29 -12.13
CA ASP A 443 5.19 2.93 -10.86
C ASP A 443 4.42 2.31 -9.66
N ALA A 444 5.07 1.46 -8.85
CA ALA A 444 4.55 0.87 -7.61
C ALA A 444 5.59 0.58 -6.48
N ALA A 445 5.58 1.36 -5.41
CA ALA A 445 5.52 0.85 -4.02
C ALA A 445 6.67 0.16 -3.20
N ARG A 446 7.95 -0.05 -3.62
CA ARG A 446 9.18 -0.48 -2.84
C ARG A 446 9.29 -1.88 -2.16
N TYR A 447 10.58 -2.26 -2.04
CA TYR A 447 11.32 -3.30 -1.29
C TYR A 447 11.45 -4.68 -1.91
N GLY A 448 12.71 -5.05 -2.20
CA GLY A 448 13.04 -6.40 -2.61
C GLY A 448 14.32 -6.92 -2.02
N ASN A 449 14.52 -8.19 -2.31
CA ASN A 449 15.42 -9.06 -1.57
C ASN A 449 16.45 -9.65 -2.53
N CYS A 450 17.65 -9.93 -2.01
CA CYS A 450 18.73 -10.60 -2.74
C CYS A 450 18.58 -12.13 -2.77
N ASP A 451 17.64 -12.71 -2.00
CA ASP A 451 17.21 -14.11 -2.09
C ASP A 451 15.67 -14.18 -2.18
N PRO A 452 15.12 -13.86 -3.37
CA PRO A 452 13.68 -13.72 -3.54
C PRO A 452 12.95 -15.08 -3.57
N ASN A 453 11.71 -15.08 -3.09
CA ASN A 453 10.80 -16.22 -3.24
C ASN A 453 9.76 -16.04 -4.36
N LEU A 454 9.79 -14.91 -5.05
CA LEU A 454 8.97 -14.59 -6.22
C LEU A 454 9.83 -14.26 -7.46
N GLN A 455 9.31 -14.59 -8.63
CA GLN A 455 9.90 -14.36 -9.95
C GLN A 455 8.88 -13.68 -10.85
N VAL A 456 9.33 -12.70 -11.64
CA VAL A 456 8.52 -12.01 -12.65
C VAL A 456 8.40 -12.83 -13.94
N PHE A 457 7.19 -12.82 -14.49
CA PHE A 457 6.87 -13.26 -15.84
C PHE A 457 6.00 -12.22 -16.54
N ASN A 458 6.27 -12.02 -17.84
CA ASN A 458 5.45 -11.19 -18.71
C ASN A 458 4.24 -11.98 -19.20
N VAL A 459 3.07 -11.34 -19.18
CA VAL A 459 1.79 -11.99 -19.46
C VAL A 459 1.00 -11.18 -20.48
N PHE A 460 0.51 -11.89 -21.48
CA PHE A 460 -0.37 -11.39 -22.53
C PHE A 460 -1.70 -12.14 -22.45
N ILE A 461 -2.80 -11.38 -22.38
CA ILE A 461 -4.17 -11.91 -22.32
C ILE A 461 -4.96 -11.26 -23.46
N ASP A 462 -5.63 -10.15 -23.20
CA ASP A 462 -6.38 -9.40 -24.23
C ASP A 462 -5.45 -8.45 -24.99
N ASN A 463 -4.59 -7.73 -24.27
CA ASN A 463 -3.55 -6.94 -24.88
C ASN A 463 -2.39 -7.84 -25.33
N LEU A 464 -2.18 -7.91 -26.65
CA LEU A 464 -1.07 -8.63 -27.27
C LEU A 464 0.07 -7.71 -27.69
N ASP A 465 -0.02 -6.40 -27.42
CA ASP A 465 1.07 -5.45 -27.61
C ASP A 465 2.22 -5.79 -26.66
N THR A 466 3.34 -6.26 -27.23
CA THR A 466 4.52 -6.73 -26.48
C THR A 466 5.23 -5.61 -25.72
N ARG A 467 4.91 -4.34 -26.01
CA ARG A 467 5.39 -3.17 -25.28
C ARG A 467 4.69 -2.95 -23.93
N LEU A 468 3.53 -3.59 -23.73
CA LEU A 468 2.68 -3.38 -22.56
C LEU A 468 2.31 -4.72 -21.88
N PRO A 469 3.31 -5.53 -21.47
CA PRO A 469 3.04 -6.78 -20.79
C PRO A 469 2.43 -6.54 -19.41
N ARG A 470 1.53 -7.44 -18.99
CA ARG A 470 1.16 -7.56 -17.58
C ARG A 470 2.28 -8.25 -16.82
N ILE A 471 2.63 -7.74 -15.65
CA ILE A 471 3.68 -8.33 -14.82
C ILE A 471 3.04 -9.27 -13.79
N ALA A 472 3.30 -10.57 -13.89
CA ALA A 472 2.85 -11.55 -12.91
C ALA A 472 4.00 -12.07 -12.05
N LEU A 473 3.75 -12.22 -10.75
CA LEU A 473 4.68 -12.77 -9.77
C LEU A 473 4.33 -14.23 -9.47
N PHE A 474 5.25 -15.13 -9.76
CA PHE A 474 5.15 -16.57 -9.47
C PHE A 474 6.15 -16.96 -8.38
N SER A 475 5.79 -17.91 -7.53
CA SER A 475 6.71 -18.42 -6.50
C SER A 475 7.87 -19.23 -7.12
N THR A 476 9.10 -19.01 -6.69
CA THR A 476 10.28 -19.80 -7.14
C THR A 476 10.42 -21.11 -6.37
N ARG A 477 9.93 -21.11 -5.12
CA ARG A 477 9.96 -22.24 -4.20
C ARG A 477 8.65 -22.31 -3.41
N THR A 478 8.51 -23.34 -2.58
CA THR A 478 7.39 -23.37 -1.63
C THR A 478 7.59 -22.27 -0.60
N ILE A 479 6.52 -21.52 -0.31
CA ILE A 479 6.50 -20.40 0.65
C ILE A 479 5.59 -20.80 1.81
N SER A 480 6.09 -20.63 3.02
CA SER A 480 5.37 -21.03 4.24
C SER A 480 4.35 -19.97 4.64
N ALA A 481 3.31 -20.37 5.38
CA ALA A 481 2.40 -19.42 5.99
C ALA A 481 3.16 -18.49 6.96
N GLY A 482 2.92 -17.18 6.86
CA GLY A 482 3.60 -16.13 7.61
C GLY A 482 4.90 -15.63 6.97
N GLU A 483 5.38 -16.25 5.89
CA GLU A 483 6.62 -15.85 5.22
C GLU A 483 6.44 -14.59 4.37
N GLU A 484 7.40 -13.68 4.45
CA GLU A 484 7.46 -12.45 3.65
C GLU A 484 7.67 -12.76 2.17
N LEU A 485 6.89 -12.10 1.32
CA LEU A 485 6.95 -12.21 -0.13
C LEU A 485 7.95 -11.19 -0.66
N THR A 486 8.93 -11.66 -1.45
CA THR A 486 10.01 -10.82 -1.95
C THR A 486 10.41 -11.23 -3.37
N PHE A 487 10.70 -10.23 -4.21
CA PHE A 487 11.29 -10.41 -5.54
C PHE A 487 12.57 -9.55 -5.68
N ASP A 488 13.39 -9.83 -6.68
CA ASP A 488 14.64 -9.10 -6.93
C ASP A 488 14.41 -7.92 -7.90
N TYR A 489 14.65 -6.70 -7.46
CA TYR A 489 14.46 -5.49 -8.28
C TYR A 489 15.46 -5.35 -9.42
N GLN A 490 16.61 -6.02 -9.34
CA GLN A 490 17.63 -5.93 -10.39
C GLN A 490 17.41 -6.95 -11.50
N MET A 491 16.40 -7.84 -11.38
CA MET A 491 15.98 -8.84 -12.37
C MET A 491 17.11 -9.32 -13.28
N LYS A 492 18.25 -9.75 -12.72
CA LYS A 492 19.41 -10.18 -13.53
C LYS A 492 19.07 -11.49 -14.23
N GLY A 493 18.44 -11.38 -15.40
CA GLY A 493 17.94 -12.51 -16.17
C GLY A 493 17.44 -12.09 -17.54
N SER A 494 18.36 -11.63 -18.40
CA SER A 494 18.37 -11.74 -19.89
C SER A 494 19.27 -10.72 -20.59
N GLY A 495 19.93 -9.80 -19.88
CA GLY A 495 21.01 -8.97 -20.43
C GLY A 495 22.33 -9.73 -20.51
N ASP A 496 22.85 -9.93 -21.73
CA ASP A 496 24.15 -10.52 -21.98
C ASP A 496 25.24 -9.77 -21.20
N VAL A 497 26.24 -10.51 -20.72
CA VAL A 497 27.33 -9.97 -19.90
C VAL A 497 28.30 -9.24 -20.82
N SER A 498 27.96 -8.02 -21.23
CA SER A 498 28.83 -7.20 -22.07
C SER A 498 29.04 -5.80 -21.50
N SER A 499 30.25 -5.66 -20.98
CA SER A 499 31.07 -4.47 -20.76
C SER A 499 30.68 -3.54 -19.61
N ASP A 500 31.60 -3.45 -18.65
CA ASP A 500 31.88 -2.25 -17.88
C ASP A 500 31.99 -1.04 -18.85
N SER A 501 30.88 -0.35 -19.11
CA SER A 501 30.91 1.03 -19.56
C SER A 501 30.99 1.88 -18.31
N VAL A 502 32.23 2.28 -17.99
CA VAL A 502 32.49 3.34 -17.02
C VAL A 502 31.87 4.61 -17.60
N ASP A 503 30.64 4.90 -17.19
CA ASP A 503 29.91 6.08 -17.61
C ASP A 503 30.60 7.31 -17.00
N HIS A 504 31.36 8.02 -17.83
CA HIS A 504 32.08 9.25 -17.47
C HIS A 504 31.15 10.49 -17.48
N SER A 505 29.88 10.30 -17.18
CA SER A 505 28.94 11.41 -17.00
C SER A 505 29.09 12.02 -15.60
N PRO A 506 29.29 13.35 -15.44
CA PRO A 506 29.33 14.00 -14.14
C PRO A 506 27.89 14.16 -13.58
N ALA A 507 27.21 13.04 -13.35
CA ALA A 507 25.87 12.99 -12.78
C ALA A 507 25.96 12.62 -11.29
N LYS A 508 25.34 13.46 -10.47
CA LYS A 508 25.28 13.44 -9.00
C LYS A 508 25.19 12.01 -8.44
N LYS A 509 26.04 11.69 -7.44
CA LYS A 509 26.06 10.41 -6.69
C LYS A 509 24.63 10.00 -6.31
N ARG A 510 24.03 9.05 -7.06
CA ARG A 510 22.75 8.42 -6.69
C ARG A 510 22.91 7.82 -5.30
N VAL A 511 21.99 8.16 -4.39
CA VAL A 511 22.03 7.64 -3.03
C VAL A 511 21.77 6.13 -3.09
N ARG A 512 22.78 5.33 -2.77
CA ARG A 512 22.65 3.87 -2.70
C ARG A 512 21.88 3.48 -1.44
N THR A 513 20.79 2.76 -1.61
CA THR A 513 19.97 2.28 -0.50
C THR A 513 20.54 0.96 0.01
N VAL A 514 20.91 0.92 1.29
CA VAL A 514 21.46 -0.27 1.94
C VAL A 514 20.40 -1.37 2.00
N CYS A 515 20.74 -2.57 1.52
CA CYS A 515 19.88 -3.74 1.59
C CYS A 515 19.89 -4.33 3.00
N LYS A 516 18.70 -4.60 3.54
CA LYS A 516 18.49 -5.18 4.89
C LYS A 516 17.75 -6.51 4.85
N CYS A 517 17.87 -7.25 3.76
CA CYS A 517 17.13 -8.50 3.56
C CYS A 517 17.55 -9.63 4.51
N GLY A 518 18.74 -9.56 5.11
CA GLY A 518 19.24 -10.58 6.02
C GLY A 518 19.71 -11.88 5.34
N ALA A 519 19.64 -11.97 4.01
CA ALA A 519 20.16 -13.11 3.27
C ALA A 519 21.68 -13.23 3.43
N VAL A 520 22.19 -14.46 3.55
CA VAL A 520 23.64 -14.74 3.57
C VAL A 520 24.31 -14.25 2.27
N THR A 521 23.57 -14.31 1.17
CA THR A 521 23.96 -13.89 -0.18
C THR A 521 23.60 -12.43 -0.50
N CYS A 522 23.38 -11.59 0.52
CA CYS A 522 23.02 -10.18 0.34
C CYS A 522 24.08 -9.42 -0.48
N ARG A 523 23.63 -8.66 -1.49
CA ARG A 523 24.50 -7.80 -2.33
C ARG A 523 24.91 -6.48 -1.64
N GLY A 524 24.40 -6.21 -0.44
CA GLY A 524 24.67 -5.02 0.36
C GLY A 524 23.83 -3.79 -0.02
N TYR A 525 23.45 -3.63 -1.28
CA TYR A 525 22.66 -2.49 -1.77
C TYR A 525 21.51 -2.93 -2.67
N LEU A 526 20.45 -2.14 -2.71
CA LEU A 526 19.31 -2.35 -3.61
C LEU A 526 19.59 -1.85 -5.04
N ASN A 527 20.42 -0.81 -5.17
CA ASN A 527 20.79 -0.13 -6.42
C ASN A 527 22.30 0.07 -6.54
#